data_AF-A0A814UE37-F1
#
_entry.id   AF-A0A814UE37-F1
#
_cell.length_a   1.000
_cell.length_b   1.000
_cell.length_c   1.000
_cell.angle_alpha   90.00
_cell.angle_beta   90.00
_cell.angle_gamma   90.00
#
_symmetry.space_group_name_H-M   'P 1'
#
loop_
_entity.id
_entity.type
_entity.pdbx_description
1 polymer ?
#
loop_
_entity_poly.entity_id
_entity_poly.type
_entity_poly.pdbx_seq_one_letter_code
_entity_poly.pdbx_strand_id
1 'polypeptide(L)'
;EQRTHPPPPPPTITSNVQQQPLSSADIASRTGYKAMPPGVIGGNVMDGGVFNATALAAQQVPTYDVSQNIAGYCRLIITDRKGMTVSTRHAELLNEPGVDGIKYQGLNSANYQIITASDDFIIRGNPHEVLAPLFTYHGFRYISVYANYINIESVVCEAIHSETTLIGNFTSSSLVLNQIQHNILWSQLSNIMSIVTDCSQRQERRGWLGDAALSVDAALFNFDLYGIYVNSLRNIADVQHEDESIPDTAPNSVGGYVADPSWAHAYPEIIWRIYQHYNDTAVVK
;
A
#
# COMPACT_ATOMS: atom_id res chain seq x y z
N GLU A 1 -22.75 -4.17 -46.79
CA GLU A 1 -22.75 -2.84 -46.15
C GLU A 1 -21.92 -2.90 -44.86
N GLN A 2 -20.65 -2.48 -44.92
CA GLN A 2 -19.83 -2.33 -43.72
C GLN A 2 -20.23 -1.00 -43.04
N ARG A 3 -20.88 -1.07 -41.88
CA ARG A 3 -21.15 0.12 -41.06
C ARG A 3 -19.85 0.54 -40.39
N THR A 4 -19.21 1.57 -40.94
CA THR A 4 -18.14 2.32 -40.29
C THR A 4 -18.76 3.27 -39.27
N HIS A 5 -18.89 2.86 -38.02
CA HIS A 5 -19.12 3.82 -36.94
C HIS A 5 -17.82 4.59 -36.70
N PRO A 6 -17.84 5.94 -36.67
CA PRO A 6 -16.67 6.72 -36.31
C PRO A 6 -16.27 6.40 -34.86
N PRO A 7 -14.97 6.41 -34.53
CA PRO A 7 -14.52 6.20 -33.16
C PRO A 7 -15.13 7.26 -32.24
N PRO A 8 -15.48 6.90 -30.99
CA PRO A 8 -15.93 7.89 -30.02
C PRO A 8 -14.87 8.98 -29.83
N PRO A 9 -15.27 10.23 -29.55
CA PRO A 9 -14.32 11.30 -29.29
C PRO A 9 -13.41 10.93 -28.11
N PRO A 10 -12.13 11.37 -28.14
CA PRO A 10 -11.22 11.13 -27.04
C PRO A 10 -11.77 11.70 -25.73
N PRO A 11 -11.55 11.03 -24.59
CA PRO A 11 -12.03 11.52 -23.31
C PRO A 11 -11.43 12.90 -23.02
N THR A 12 -12.25 13.79 -22.45
CA THR A 12 -11.75 15.08 -21.98
C THR A 12 -11.00 14.84 -20.68
N ILE A 13 -9.74 15.29 -20.65
CA ILE A 13 -8.88 15.21 -19.48
C ILE A 13 -8.72 16.63 -18.95
N THR A 14 -9.07 16.84 -17.69
CA THR A 14 -8.76 18.08 -16.97
C THR A 14 -7.74 17.74 -15.89
N SER A 15 -6.50 18.16 -16.09
CA SER A 15 -5.49 18.19 -15.04
C SER A 15 -5.29 19.66 -14.64
N ASN A 16 -5.59 19.98 -13.39
CA ASN A 16 -5.22 21.27 -12.81
C ASN A 16 -3.97 21.05 -11.96
N VAL A 17 -2.84 20.77 -12.63
CA VAL A 17 -1.54 20.76 -11.95
C VAL A 17 -0.98 22.17 -12.05
N GLN A 18 -1.37 23.04 -11.11
CA GLN A 18 -0.55 24.21 -10.80
C GLN A 18 0.57 23.73 -9.86
N GLN A 19 1.62 23.15 -10.43
CA GLN A 19 2.89 22.99 -9.72
C GLN A 19 3.45 24.41 -9.49
N GLN A 20 3.25 24.95 -8.30
CA GLN A 20 4.26 25.88 -7.79
C GLN A 20 5.36 25.02 -7.17
N PRO A 21 6.60 25.07 -7.69
CA PRO A 21 7.73 24.45 -7.02
C PRO A 21 7.75 24.93 -5.56
N LEU A 22 7.84 24.00 -4.61
CA LEU A 22 8.06 24.37 -3.21
C LEU A 22 9.33 25.22 -3.15
N SER A 23 9.28 26.35 -2.43
CA SER A 23 10.45 27.22 -2.36
C SER A 23 11.58 26.52 -1.60
N SER A 24 12.83 26.89 -1.86
CA SER A 24 13.97 26.35 -1.10
C SER A 24 13.86 26.60 0.41
N ALA A 25 13.09 27.60 0.84
CA ALA A 25 12.79 27.85 2.25
C ALA A 25 11.77 26.85 2.82
N ASP A 26 10.77 26.44 2.03
CA ASP A 26 9.81 25.39 2.41
C ASP A 26 10.52 24.03 2.52
N ILE A 27 11.45 23.76 1.60
CA ILE A 27 12.30 22.56 1.62
C ILE A 27 13.24 22.59 2.83
N ALA A 28 13.95 23.71 3.08
CA ALA A 28 14.88 23.85 4.20
C ALA A 28 14.20 23.71 5.59
N SER A 29 12.95 24.17 5.72
CA SER A 29 12.15 24.00 6.95
C SER A 29 11.75 22.54 7.21
N ARG A 30 11.80 21.69 6.18
CA ARG A 30 11.45 20.26 6.19
C ARG A 30 12.68 19.35 6.20
N THR A 31 13.85 19.84 5.80
CA THR A 31 15.14 19.12 5.85
C THR A 31 15.87 19.26 7.19
N GLY A 32 15.41 20.14 8.09
CA GLY A 32 15.89 20.21 9.47
C GLY A 32 15.38 19.02 10.27
N TYR A 33 16.18 17.94 10.31
CA TYR A 33 15.94 16.67 11.02
C TYR A 33 14.92 16.79 12.17
N LYS A 34 13.65 16.52 11.86
CA LYS A 34 12.70 16.00 12.85
C LYS A 34 12.85 14.50 12.76
N ALA A 35 13.08 13.84 13.89
CA ALA A 35 12.98 12.38 13.98
C ALA A 35 11.74 11.93 13.20
N MET A 36 11.83 10.79 12.48
CA MET A 36 10.66 10.19 11.84
C MET A 36 9.47 10.30 12.80
N PRO A 37 8.31 10.83 12.35
CA PRO A 37 7.15 10.96 13.22
C PRO A 37 6.91 9.63 13.94
N PRO A 38 6.57 9.64 15.24
CA PRO A 38 6.31 8.40 15.96
C PRO A 38 5.16 7.66 15.30
N GLY A 39 5.44 6.48 14.77
CA GLY A 39 4.44 5.51 14.36
C GLY A 39 3.86 5.73 12.96
N VAL A 40 3.59 4.61 12.30
CA VAL A 40 2.69 4.56 11.14
C VAL A 40 1.32 5.08 11.60
N ILE A 41 0.86 6.20 11.04
CA ILE A 41 -0.45 6.78 11.35
C ILE A 41 -1.45 6.24 10.30
N GLY A 42 -2.61 5.76 10.75
CA GLY A 42 -3.65 5.24 9.86
C GLY A 42 -4.37 6.34 9.04
N GLY A 43 -4.31 6.18 7.71
CA GLY A 43 -5.13 6.70 6.58
C GLY A 43 -5.17 8.20 6.23
N ASN A 44 -5.69 8.70 5.08
CA ASN A 44 -6.24 8.19 3.78
C ASN A 44 -5.62 9.01 2.61
N VAL A 45 -6.05 8.79 1.37
CA VAL A 45 -6.25 9.81 0.34
C VAL A 45 -7.22 10.96 0.76
N MET A 46 -8.37 10.75 1.43
CA MET A 46 -9.35 11.79 1.88
C MET A 46 -10.25 11.56 3.17
N ASP A 47 -10.21 10.43 3.91
CA ASP A 47 -11.15 10.03 5.01
C ASP A 47 -10.52 9.34 6.24
N GLY A 48 -9.19 9.36 6.39
CA GLY A 48 -8.50 8.68 7.50
C GLY A 48 -8.36 7.15 7.39
N GLY A 49 -8.78 6.50 6.29
CA GLY A 49 -8.37 5.14 5.89
C GLY A 49 -8.86 4.06 6.84
N VAL A 50 -10.04 4.32 7.43
CA VAL A 50 -10.73 3.41 8.33
C VAL A 50 -11.95 2.86 7.61
N PHE A 51 -12.07 1.54 7.54
CA PHE A 51 -13.08 0.81 6.79
C PHE A 51 -13.92 -0.06 7.72
N ASN A 52 -15.24 0.09 7.67
CA ASN A 52 -16.14 -0.88 8.30
C ASN A 52 -16.35 -2.06 7.34
N ALA A 53 -15.79 -3.21 7.67
CA ALA A 53 -15.85 -4.37 6.79
C ALA A 53 -17.26 -4.99 6.81
N THR A 54 -17.77 -5.36 5.63
CA THR A 54 -19.12 -5.89 5.47
C THR A 54 -19.09 -7.41 5.41
N ALA A 55 -19.91 -8.08 6.22
CA ALA A 55 -19.98 -9.53 6.22
C ALA A 55 -20.49 -10.08 4.87
N LEU A 56 -19.79 -11.08 4.33
CA LEU A 56 -20.19 -11.78 3.12
C LEU A 56 -21.20 -12.88 3.44
N ALA A 57 -22.26 -12.96 2.62
CA ALA A 57 -23.30 -13.96 2.80
C ALA A 57 -22.80 -15.38 2.49
N ALA A 58 -23.39 -16.36 3.19
CA ALA A 58 -23.28 -17.78 2.92
C ALA A 58 -21.85 -18.37 2.91
N GLN A 59 -20.93 -17.82 3.69
CA GLN A 59 -19.57 -18.36 3.86
C GLN A 59 -19.52 -19.42 4.97
N GLN A 60 -18.76 -20.49 4.78
CA GLN A 60 -18.52 -21.50 5.82
C GLN A 60 -17.79 -20.91 7.04
N VAL A 61 -16.95 -19.91 6.82
CA VAL A 61 -16.23 -19.16 7.86
C VAL A 61 -16.68 -17.69 7.77
N PRO A 62 -17.01 -17.02 8.89
CA PRO A 62 -17.31 -15.59 8.90
C PRO A 62 -16.23 -14.81 8.16
N THR A 63 -16.60 -14.19 7.03
CA THR A 63 -15.68 -13.49 6.14
C THR A 63 -16.26 -12.13 5.80
N TYR A 64 -15.40 -11.11 5.79
CA TYR A 64 -15.77 -9.72 5.61
C TYR A 64 -15.01 -9.11 4.44
N ASP A 65 -15.68 -8.23 3.68
CA ASP A 65 -15.12 -7.44 2.59
C ASP A 65 -14.89 -6.00 3.05
N VAL A 66 -13.65 -5.53 2.92
CA VAL A 66 -13.20 -4.16 3.24
C VAL A 66 -13.58 -3.18 2.12
N SER A 67 -14.08 -3.66 0.98
CA SER A 67 -14.41 -2.95 -0.26
C SER A 67 -13.22 -2.37 -1.04
N GLN A 68 -12.06 -2.28 -0.39
CA GLN A 68 -10.79 -1.81 -0.95
C GLN A 68 -9.67 -2.77 -0.55
N ASN A 69 -8.74 -3.04 -1.48
CA ASN A 69 -7.50 -3.72 -1.14
C ASN A 69 -6.54 -2.70 -0.52
N ILE A 70 -6.11 -2.94 0.72
CA ILE A 70 -5.30 -2.02 1.53
C ILE A 70 -4.09 -2.75 2.11
N ALA A 71 -3.04 -2.00 2.46
CA ALA A 71 -2.04 -2.45 3.43
C ALA A 71 -2.41 -1.92 4.82
N GLY A 72 -2.53 -2.80 5.82
CA GLY A 72 -3.13 -2.42 7.09
C GLY A 72 -3.32 -3.55 8.09
N TYR A 73 -4.21 -3.32 9.05
CA TYR A 73 -4.68 -4.32 10.00
C TYR A 73 -6.16 -4.14 10.30
N CYS A 74 -6.78 -5.08 11.02
CA CYS A 74 -8.15 -4.93 11.50
C CYS A 74 -8.23 -4.94 13.03
N ARG A 75 -9.17 -4.16 13.55
CA ARG A 75 -9.67 -4.16 14.91
C ARG A 75 -10.95 -4.98 14.95
N LEU A 76 -11.00 -5.97 15.84
CA LEU A 76 -12.22 -6.73 16.14
C LEU A 76 -12.84 -6.19 17.42
N ILE A 77 -14.11 -5.84 17.37
CA ILE A 77 -14.89 -5.50 18.57
C ILE A 77 -15.69 -6.74 18.96
N ILE A 78 -15.40 -7.26 20.15
CA ILE A 78 -15.95 -8.52 20.64
C ILE A 78 -16.56 -8.38 22.03
N THR A 79 -17.61 -9.16 22.27
CA THR A 79 -18.30 -9.21 23.57
C THR A 79 -18.47 -10.67 23.94
N ASP A 80 -17.44 -11.26 24.56
CA ASP A 80 -17.46 -12.69 24.87
C ASP A 80 -16.59 -13.12 26.07
N ARG A 81 -16.60 -14.43 26.35
CA ARG A 81 -16.00 -15.04 27.54
C ARG A 81 -14.47 -15.05 27.48
N LYS A 82 -13.88 -14.81 28.64
CA LYS A 82 -12.44 -14.91 28.89
C LYS A 82 -11.85 -16.25 28.43
N GLY A 83 -10.65 -16.19 27.85
CA GLY A 83 -9.79 -17.33 27.57
C GLY A 83 -10.05 -18.01 26.23
N MET A 84 -10.98 -17.51 25.43
CA MET A 84 -11.22 -18.02 24.09
C MET A 84 -10.23 -17.40 23.09
N THR A 85 -9.86 -18.19 22.08
CA THR A 85 -8.97 -17.74 21.00
C THR A 85 -9.79 -17.25 19.81
N VAL A 86 -9.39 -16.09 19.28
CA VAL A 86 -9.87 -15.55 17.99
C VAL A 86 -8.69 -15.51 17.05
N SER A 87 -8.82 -16.13 15.88
CA SER A 87 -7.81 -16.10 14.83
C SER A 87 -8.37 -15.37 13.61
N THR A 88 -7.57 -14.52 12.98
CA THR A 88 -7.91 -13.87 11.71
C THR A 88 -7.05 -14.43 10.59
N ARG A 89 -7.54 -14.36 9.36
CA ARG A 89 -6.73 -14.53 8.15
C ARG A 89 -7.11 -13.48 7.12
N HIS A 90 -6.12 -13.01 6.38
CA HIS A 90 -6.27 -11.91 5.42
C HIS A 90 -5.95 -12.39 4.01
N ALA A 91 -6.68 -11.89 3.02
CA ALA A 91 -6.42 -12.18 1.60
C ALA A 91 -6.80 -11.01 0.68
N GLU A 92 -6.08 -10.84 -0.43
CA GLU A 92 -6.43 -9.90 -1.50
C GLU A 92 -7.62 -10.42 -2.34
N LEU A 93 -7.77 -11.74 -2.44
CA LEU A 93 -8.72 -12.41 -3.33
C LEU A 93 -9.54 -13.46 -2.57
N LEU A 94 -10.73 -13.73 -3.10
CA LEU A 94 -11.52 -14.92 -2.75
C LEU A 94 -11.22 -16.02 -3.78
N ASN A 95 -11.49 -17.28 -3.43
CA ASN A 95 -11.45 -18.35 -4.41
C ASN A 95 -12.57 -18.16 -5.46
N GLU A 96 -12.24 -18.33 -6.75
CA GLU A 96 -13.17 -18.16 -7.87
C GLU A 96 -14.36 -19.10 -7.76
N PRO A 97 -15.62 -18.63 -7.80
CA PRO A 97 -16.78 -19.52 -7.76
C PRO A 97 -16.71 -20.56 -8.88
N GLY A 98 -17.14 -21.78 -8.58
CA GLY A 98 -16.88 -22.89 -9.46
C GLY A 98 -17.80 -22.91 -10.63
N VAL A 99 -17.27 -23.37 -11.77
CA VAL A 99 -18.11 -23.86 -12.86
C VAL A 99 -19.03 -24.96 -12.31
N ASP A 100 -20.31 -24.91 -12.66
CA ASP A 100 -21.38 -25.83 -12.24
C ASP A 100 -21.93 -25.69 -10.82
N GLY A 101 -21.84 -24.50 -10.21
CA GLY A 101 -22.52 -24.23 -8.92
C GLY A 101 -21.88 -24.92 -7.72
N ILE A 102 -20.69 -25.51 -7.91
CA ILE A 102 -19.81 -25.93 -6.81
C ILE A 102 -19.16 -24.66 -6.27
N LYS A 103 -19.67 -24.17 -5.14
CA LYS A 103 -19.24 -22.91 -4.54
C LYS A 103 -17.76 -23.00 -4.13
N TYR A 104 -16.88 -22.22 -4.74
CA TYR A 104 -15.62 -21.92 -4.08
C TYR A 104 -15.91 -20.80 -3.09
N GLN A 105 -15.55 -21.04 -1.84
CA GLN A 105 -15.78 -20.12 -0.73
C GLN A 105 -14.49 -19.96 0.05
N GLY A 106 -14.34 -18.82 0.72
CA GLY A 106 -13.18 -18.51 1.52
C GLY A 106 -12.03 -17.86 0.76
N LEU A 107 -10.99 -17.54 1.53
CA LEU A 107 -9.84 -16.76 1.11
C LEU A 107 -8.96 -17.52 0.10
N ASN A 108 -8.46 -16.80 -0.89
CA ASN A 108 -7.41 -17.27 -1.78
C ASN A 108 -6.05 -16.80 -1.24
N SER A 109 -5.17 -17.74 -0.93
CA SER A 109 -3.82 -17.49 -0.38
C SER A 109 -2.70 -17.78 -1.37
N ALA A 110 -3.01 -18.10 -2.64
CA ALA A 110 -2.02 -18.53 -3.62
C ALA A 110 -0.93 -17.48 -3.89
N ASN A 111 -1.27 -16.19 -3.80
CA ASN A 111 -0.34 -15.08 -3.99
C ASN A 111 0.44 -14.67 -2.73
N TYR A 112 0.17 -15.28 -1.57
CA TYR A 112 0.89 -14.99 -0.31
C TYR A 112 2.15 -15.85 -0.11
N GLN A 113 2.40 -16.80 -1.01
CA GLN A 113 3.50 -17.76 -0.93
C GLN A 113 3.43 -18.56 0.38
N ILE A 114 4.41 -18.41 1.29
CA ILE A 114 4.45 -19.14 2.57
C ILE A 114 3.91 -18.34 3.75
N ILE A 115 3.50 -17.07 3.54
CA ILE A 115 2.91 -16.25 4.61
C ILE A 115 1.47 -16.68 4.86
N THR A 116 1.11 -16.85 6.13
CA THR A 116 -0.26 -17.16 6.56
C THR A 116 -1.15 -15.91 6.67
N ALA A 117 -0.55 -14.73 6.90
CA ALA A 117 -1.24 -13.46 7.09
C ALA A 117 -2.36 -13.54 8.15
N SER A 118 -2.01 -13.99 9.35
CA SER A 118 -2.93 -14.25 10.46
C SER A 118 -2.56 -13.53 11.73
N ASP A 119 -3.56 -13.13 12.51
CA ASP A 119 -3.40 -12.64 13.88
C ASP A 119 -4.19 -13.54 14.85
N ASP A 120 -3.56 -13.92 15.95
CA ASP A 120 -4.18 -14.74 17.00
C ASP A 120 -4.30 -13.93 18.30
N PHE A 121 -5.51 -13.88 18.85
CA PHE A 121 -5.84 -13.15 20.06
C PHE A 121 -6.43 -14.08 21.12
N ILE A 122 -6.13 -13.80 22.39
CA ILE A 122 -6.77 -14.46 23.54
C ILE A 122 -7.61 -13.42 24.27
N ILE A 123 -8.91 -13.66 24.33
CA ILE A 123 -9.90 -12.75 24.92
C ILE A 123 -9.67 -12.66 26.44
N ARG A 124 -9.59 -11.44 26.99
CA ARG A 124 -9.44 -11.21 28.43
C ARG A 124 -10.78 -11.32 29.18
N GLY A 125 -11.88 -11.14 28.46
CA GLY A 125 -13.25 -11.27 28.96
C GLY A 125 -13.81 -9.98 29.53
N ASN A 126 -13.30 -8.84 29.06
CA ASN A 126 -13.88 -7.54 29.36
C ASN A 126 -15.12 -7.31 28.48
N PRO A 127 -16.13 -6.56 28.96
CA PRO A 127 -17.18 -6.05 28.09
C PRO A 127 -16.56 -5.15 27.00
N HIS A 128 -16.90 -5.40 25.72
CA HIS A 128 -16.41 -4.66 24.54
C HIS A 128 -14.88 -4.59 24.43
N GLU A 129 -14.25 -5.75 24.25
CA GLU A 129 -12.81 -5.82 24.03
C GLU A 129 -12.46 -5.51 22.56
N VAL A 130 -11.45 -4.66 22.35
CA VAL A 130 -10.94 -4.31 21.02
C VAL A 130 -9.63 -5.06 20.81
N LEU A 131 -9.62 -5.96 19.83
CA LEU A 131 -8.45 -6.78 19.48
C LEU A 131 -7.81 -6.24 18.21
N ALA A 132 -6.54 -5.84 18.28
CA ALA A 132 -5.77 -5.32 17.16
C ALA A 132 -4.29 -5.70 17.28
N PRO A 133 -3.60 -6.04 16.18
CA PRO A 133 -2.16 -6.28 16.22
C PRO A 133 -1.39 -4.96 16.38
N LEU A 134 -0.16 -5.03 16.92
CA LEU A 134 0.72 -3.87 17.07
C LEU A 134 1.97 -3.91 16.19
N PHE A 135 2.46 -5.11 15.85
CA PHE A 135 3.77 -5.30 15.21
C PHE A 135 3.68 -6.05 13.87
N THR A 136 2.54 -5.96 13.19
CA THR A 136 2.35 -6.55 11.86
C THR A 136 1.38 -5.71 11.04
N TYR A 137 1.42 -5.92 9.74
CA TYR A 137 0.43 -5.46 8.78
C TYR A 137 0.28 -6.50 7.67
N HIS A 138 -0.85 -6.43 6.98
CA HIS A 138 -1.21 -7.32 5.88
C HIS A 138 -1.64 -6.47 4.68
N GLY A 139 -1.30 -6.88 3.46
CA GLY A 139 -2.00 -6.42 2.25
C GLY A 139 -3.24 -7.29 2.05
N PHE A 140 -4.46 -6.73 1.99
CA PHE A 140 -5.70 -7.51 1.88
C PHE A 140 -6.93 -6.66 1.54
N ARG A 141 -7.97 -7.34 1.03
CA ARG A 141 -9.35 -6.83 0.93
C ARG A 141 -10.32 -7.64 1.78
N TYR A 142 -10.03 -8.92 1.98
CA TYR A 142 -10.91 -9.86 2.66
C TYR A 142 -10.27 -10.33 3.96
N ILE A 143 -11.09 -10.46 4.99
CA ILE A 143 -10.69 -11.01 6.29
C ILE A 143 -11.67 -12.11 6.71
N SER A 144 -11.15 -13.27 7.06
CA SER A 144 -11.92 -14.33 7.72
C SER A 144 -11.61 -14.36 9.21
N VAL A 145 -12.64 -14.50 10.04
CA VAL A 145 -12.51 -14.59 11.49
C VAL A 145 -12.93 -15.98 11.96
N TYR A 146 -11.99 -16.67 12.60
CA TYR A 146 -12.15 -18.01 13.16
C TYR A 146 -12.31 -17.87 14.67
N ALA A 147 -13.54 -18.03 15.12
CA ALA A 147 -13.89 -17.83 16.52
C ALA A 147 -15.02 -18.80 16.88
N ASN A 148 -14.70 -19.88 17.59
CA ASN A 148 -15.70 -20.86 17.99
C ASN A 148 -16.60 -20.23 19.06
N TYR A 149 -17.91 -20.12 18.80
CA TYR A 149 -18.90 -19.62 19.76
C TYR A 149 -18.65 -18.18 20.25
N ILE A 150 -18.04 -17.32 19.43
CA ILE A 150 -17.79 -15.91 19.75
C ILE A 150 -18.68 -14.99 18.94
N ASN A 151 -19.29 -14.01 19.60
CA ASN A 151 -20.02 -12.94 18.93
C ASN A 151 -19.07 -11.80 18.48
N ILE A 152 -18.93 -11.62 17.17
CA ILE A 152 -18.17 -10.52 16.56
C ILE A 152 -19.16 -9.36 16.31
N GLU A 153 -19.02 -8.27 17.04
CA GLU A 153 -19.91 -7.09 16.88
C GLU A 153 -19.58 -6.32 15.61
N SER A 154 -18.29 -6.11 15.36
CA SER A 154 -17.82 -5.41 14.16
C SER A 154 -16.36 -5.74 13.84
N VAL A 155 -16.02 -5.54 12.56
CA VAL A 155 -14.67 -5.64 12.03
C VAL A 155 -14.34 -4.30 11.38
N VAL A 156 -13.37 -3.59 11.95
CA VAL A 156 -12.94 -2.27 11.48
C VAL A 156 -11.49 -2.35 11.02
N CYS A 157 -11.22 -2.10 9.75
CA CYS A 157 -9.88 -2.22 9.19
C CYS A 157 -9.26 -0.84 8.94
N GLU A 158 -7.98 -0.70 9.26
CA GLU A 158 -7.23 0.55 9.14
C GLU A 158 -6.12 0.35 8.10
N ALA A 159 -6.13 1.17 7.05
CA ALA A 159 -5.02 1.29 6.14
C ALA A 159 -3.90 2.07 6.82
N ILE A 160 -2.68 1.56 6.71
CA ILE A 160 -1.51 2.16 7.32
C ILE A 160 -0.46 2.38 6.23
N HIS A 161 0.27 3.48 6.30
CA HIS A 161 1.38 3.81 5.41
C HIS A 161 2.20 4.94 6.04
N SER A 162 3.34 5.28 5.45
CA SER A 162 4.11 6.46 5.85
C SER A 162 3.27 7.70 5.55
N GLU A 163 3.20 8.62 6.50
CA GLU A 163 2.40 9.82 6.38
C GLU A 163 2.82 10.62 5.13
N THR A 164 1.83 10.95 4.30
CA THR A 164 2.02 11.71 3.06
C THR A 164 0.79 12.54 2.77
N THR A 165 0.95 13.57 1.92
CA THR A 165 -0.13 14.45 1.49
C THR A 165 -0.46 14.19 0.04
N LEU A 166 -1.73 14.00 -0.30
CA LEU A 166 -2.17 14.02 -1.69
C LEU A 166 -2.02 15.44 -2.26
N ILE A 167 -1.19 15.60 -3.27
CA ILE A 167 -0.92 16.88 -3.96
C ILE A 167 -1.41 16.89 -5.41
N GLY A 168 -1.59 15.71 -6.00
CA GLY A 168 -2.12 15.52 -7.33
C GLY A 168 -3.64 15.38 -7.33
N ASN A 169 -4.28 15.87 -8.39
CA ASN A 169 -5.68 15.60 -8.67
C ASN A 169 -5.87 15.29 -10.16
N PHE A 170 -6.60 14.22 -10.44
CA PHE A 170 -6.92 13.78 -11.78
C PHE A 170 -8.41 13.43 -11.86
N THR A 171 -9.05 13.90 -12.92
CA THR A 171 -10.39 13.45 -13.30
C THR A 171 -10.54 13.45 -14.82
N SER A 172 -11.37 12.54 -15.29
CA SER A 172 -11.71 12.37 -16.69
C SER A 172 -13.20 12.10 -16.84
N SER A 173 -13.73 12.35 -18.04
CA SER A 173 -15.08 11.89 -18.42
C SER A 173 -15.18 10.35 -18.51
N SER A 174 -14.04 9.64 -18.55
CA SER A 174 -14.01 8.17 -18.55
C SER A 174 -13.98 7.62 -17.13
N LEU A 175 -15.05 6.91 -16.75
CA LEU A 175 -15.12 6.21 -15.46
C LEU A 175 -14.02 5.17 -15.29
N VAL A 176 -13.57 4.54 -16.38
CA VAL A 176 -12.47 3.56 -16.36
C VAL A 176 -11.15 4.23 -15.99
N LEU A 177 -10.85 5.41 -16.57
CA LEU A 177 -9.63 6.14 -16.24
C LEU A 177 -9.64 6.65 -14.80
N ASN A 178 -10.79 7.10 -14.31
CA ASN A 178 -10.95 7.49 -12.91
C ASN A 178 -10.73 6.30 -11.97
N GLN A 179 -11.24 5.11 -12.33
CA GLN A 179 -11.01 3.90 -11.53
C GLN A 179 -9.54 3.45 -11.57
N ILE A 180 -8.87 3.54 -12.73
CA ILE A 180 -7.44 3.25 -12.83
C ILE A 180 -6.65 4.19 -11.91
N GLN A 181 -6.92 5.49 -11.95
CA GLN A 181 -6.26 6.45 -11.07
C GLN A 181 -6.54 6.14 -9.59
N HIS A 182 -7.78 5.85 -9.22
CA HIS A 182 -8.14 5.44 -7.86
C HIS A 182 -7.33 4.22 -7.40
N ASN A 183 -7.19 3.22 -8.27
CA ASN A 183 -6.39 2.03 -7.98
C ASN A 183 -4.90 2.37 -7.84
N ILE A 184 -4.36 3.25 -8.67
CA ILE A 184 -2.96 3.71 -8.59
C ILE A 184 -2.70 4.36 -7.22
N LEU A 185 -3.59 5.25 -6.75
CA LEU A 185 -3.44 5.91 -5.46
C LEU A 185 -3.37 4.90 -4.31
N TRP A 186 -4.27 3.91 -4.28
CA TRP A 186 -4.26 2.87 -3.25
C TRP A 186 -3.07 1.92 -3.34
N SER A 187 -2.62 1.59 -4.56
CA SER A 187 -1.42 0.78 -4.76
C SER A 187 -0.16 1.50 -4.30
N GLN A 188 -0.06 2.81 -4.54
CA GLN A 188 1.06 3.63 -4.06
C GLN A 188 1.06 3.70 -2.53
N LEU A 189 -0.07 4.06 -1.90
CA LEU A 189 -0.18 4.11 -0.45
C LEU A 189 0.15 2.78 0.21
N SER A 190 -0.36 1.67 -0.35
CA SER A 190 -0.12 0.32 0.18
C SER A 190 1.36 -0.09 0.16
N ASN A 191 2.19 0.60 -0.64
CA ASN A 191 3.60 0.31 -0.84
C ASN A 191 4.54 1.39 -0.29
N ILE A 192 4.04 2.33 0.51
CA ILE A 192 4.86 3.36 1.16
C ILE A 192 4.95 3.02 2.65
N MET A 193 5.81 2.07 3.02
CA MET A 193 5.95 1.54 4.40
C MET A 193 7.38 1.73 4.89
N SER A 194 7.74 2.94 5.33
CA SER A 194 9.11 3.41 5.60
C SER A 194 10.06 3.43 4.38
N ILE A 195 9.85 2.52 3.44
CA ILE A 195 10.50 2.40 2.14
C ILE A 195 9.43 2.21 1.05
N VAL A 196 9.82 2.33 -0.21
CA VAL A 196 8.97 2.03 -1.37
C VAL A 196 9.04 0.52 -1.63
N THR A 197 7.98 -0.23 -1.33
CA THR A 197 7.95 -1.69 -1.49
C THR A 197 7.41 -2.12 -2.85
N ASP A 198 7.77 -3.32 -3.29
CA ASP A 198 7.16 -4.00 -4.46
C ASP A 198 5.72 -4.45 -4.19
N CYS A 199 5.47 -4.94 -2.97
CA CYS A 199 4.20 -5.49 -2.56
C CYS A 199 3.98 -5.38 -1.05
N SER A 200 2.74 -5.54 -0.59
CA SER A 200 2.36 -5.35 0.82
C SER A 200 1.86 -6.62 1.52
N GLN A 201 1.64 -7.70 0.76
CA GLN A 201 0.94 -8.91 1.23
C GLN A 201 1.87 -10.10 1.48
N ARG A 202 2.73 -10.45 0.52
CA ARG A 202 3.53 -11.70 0.52
C ARG A 202 4.87 -11.59 1.25
N GLN A 203 5.65 -12.67 1.25
CA GLN A 203 6.94 -12.79 1.94
C GLN A 203 8.06 -12.01 1.24
N GLU A 204 7.85 -10.73 1.01
CA GLU A 204 8.79 -9.91 0.27
C GLU A 204 8.83 -8.51 0.87
N ARG A 205 7.96 -7.58 0.42
CA ARG A 205 7.84 -6.23 0.97
C ARG A 205 9.21 -5.54 1.01
N ARG A 206 9.90 -5.57 -0.13
CA ARG A 206 11.30 -5.13 -0.26
C ARG A 206 11.40 -3.88 -1.12
N GLY A 207 12.45 -3.11 -0.87
CA GLY A 207 12.78 -1.91 -1.65
C GLY A 207 13.42 -2.25 -2.98
N TRP A 208 12.68 -2.93 -3.87
CA TRP A 208 13.16 -3.24 -5.22
C TRP A 208 13.35 -1.96 -6.03
N LEU A 209 14.57 -1.76 -6.52
CA LEU A 209 14.97 -0.51 -7.13
C LEU A 209 14.30 -0.26 -8.48
N GLY A 210 14.14 -1.30 -9.31
CA GLY A 210 13.45 -1.17 -10.60
C GLY A 210 12.00 -0.71 -10.45
N ASP A 211 11.27 -1.29 -9.50
CA ASP A 211 9.89 -0.93 -9.16
C ASP A 211 9.78 0.53 -8.70
N ALA A 212 10.70 0.96 -7.83
CA ALA A 212 10.77 2.35 -7.38
C ALA A 212 11.07 3.31 -8.54
N ALA A 213 11.95 2.94 -9.46
CA ALA A 213 12.33 3.76 -10.60
C ALA A 213 11.20 3.91 -11.63
N LEU A 214 10.41 2.87 -11.85
CA LEU A 214 9.28 2.91 -12.78
C LEU A 214 8.08 3.68 -12.20
N SER A 215 7.94 3.71 -10.89
CA SER A 215 6.78 4.31 -10.21
C SER A 215 7.01 5.74 -9.70
N VAL A 216 8.27 6.18 -9.53
CA VAL A 216 8.60 7.45 -8.86
C VAL A 216 7.92 8.66 -9.48
N ASP A 217 7.87 8.77 -10.81
CA ASP A 217 7.28 9.95 -11.46
C ASP A 217 5.79 10.05 -11.14
N ALA A 218 5.05 8.95 -11.31
CA ALA A 218 3.63 8.89 -10.95
C ALA A 218 3.39 9.10 -9.45
N ALA A 219 4.28 8.60 -8.59
CA ALA A 219 4.17 8.76 -7.15
C ALA A 219 4.34 10.22 -6.72
N LEU A 220 5.35 10.91 -7.26
CA LEU A 220 5.60 12.34 -7.00
C LEU A 220 4.54 13.26 -7.62
N PHE A 221 3.86 12.84 -8.69
CA PHE A 221 2.69 13.56 -9.18
C PHE A 221 1.48 13.49 -8.24
N ASN A 222 1.30 12.35 -7.57
CA ASN A 222 0.13 12.13 -6.72
C ASN A 222 0.35 12.63 -5.29
N PHE A 223 1.51 12.36 -4.70
CA PHE A 223 1.77 12.54 -3.28
C PHE A 223 3.05 13.32 -3.00
N ASP A 224 3.07 14.09 -1.92
CA ASP A 224 4.30 14.67 -1.40
C ASP A 224 5.14 13.58 -0.72
N LEU A 225 6.11 13.06 -1.47
CA LEU A 225 6.98 11.94 -1.06
C LEU A 225 8.47 12.31 -1.04
N TYR A 226 8.80 13.61 -0.97
CA TYR A 226 10.18 14.09 -0.91
C TYR A 226 11.00 13.35 0.16
N GLY A 227 10.46 13.29 1.39
CA GLY A 227 11.14 12.62 2.51
C GLY A 227 11.35 11.13 2.28
N ILE A 228 10.39 10.44 1.65
CA ILE A 228 10.48 9.00 1.34
C ILE A 228 11.56 8.75 0.31
N TYR A 229 11.58 9.50 -0.80
CA TYR A 229 12.55 9.27 -1.87
C TYR A 229 13.96 9.74 -1.49
N VAL A 230 14.11 10.82 -0.70
CA VAL A 230 15.42 11.18 -0.12
C VAL A 230 15.92 10.09 0.83
N ASN A 231 15.04 9.47 1.62
CA ASN A 231 15.41 8.32 2.43
C ASN A 231 15.80 7.10 1.58
N SER A 232 15.10 6.85 0.47
CA SER A 232 15.49 5.81 -0.49
C SER A 232 16.88 6.04 -1.08
N LEU A 233 17.24 7.28 -1.43
CA LEU A 233 18.60 7.61 -1.89
C LEU A 233 19.67 7.32 -0.84
N ARG A 234 19.37 7.57 0.45
CA ARG A 234 20.27 7.22 1.56
C ARG A 234 20.39 5.70 1.70
N ASN A 235 19.27 4.98 1.64
CA ASN A 235 19.30 3.52 1.69
C ASN A 235 20.13 2.92 0.55
N ILE A 236 20.07 3.49 -0.66
CA ILE A 236 20.90 3.08 -1.80
C ILE A 236 22.38 3.33 -1.50
N ALA A 237 22.72 4.53 -1.01
CA ALA A 237 24.10 4.87 -0.66
C ALA A 237 24.66 3.97 0.46
N ASP A 238 23.84 3.62 1.45
CA ASP A 238 24.24 2.75 2.57
C ASP A 238 24.55 1.31 2.12
N VAL A 239 24.01 0.87 0.99
CA VAL A 239 24.24 -0.48 0.43
C VAL A 239 25.10 -0.49 -0.82
N GLN A 240 25.64 0.67 -1.22
CA GLN A 240 26.57 0.80 -2.33
C GLN A 240 27.93 0.22 -1.93
N HIS A 241 28.52 -0.58 -2.83
CA HIS A 241 29.83 -1.20 -2.60
C HIS A 241 30.99 -0.25 -2.94
N GLU A 242 32.21 -0.60 -2.51
CA GLU A 242 33.44 0.17 -2.77
C GLU A 242 33.75 0.34 -4.27
N ASP A 243 33.27 -0.58 -5.11
CA ASP A 243 33.39 -0.52 -6.57
C ASP A 243 32.23 0.25 -7.25
N GLU A 244 31.47 1.01 -6.47
CA GLU A 244 30.33 1.86 -6.85
C GLU A 244 29.09 1.10 -7.34
N SER A 245 29.14 -0.23 -7.39
CA SER A 245 27.98 -1.03 -7.76
C SER A 245 26.93 -1.09 -6.65
N ILE A 246 25.66 -1.22 -7.05
CA ILE A 246 24.52 -1.32 -6.14
C ILE A 246 23.77 -2.65 -6.35
N PRO A 247 23.11 -3.19 -5.31
CA PRO A 247 22.27 -4.39 -5.38
C PRO A 247 20.87 -4.08 -5.90
N ASP A 248 20.09 -5.11 -6.25
CA ASP A 248 18.72 -4.93 -6.77
C ASP A 248 17.73 -4.31 -5.75
N THR A 249 18.04 -4.41 -4.44
CA THR A 249 17.18 -3.90 -3.36
C THR A 249 17.91 -2.97 -2.40
N ALA A 250 17.22 -1.93 -1.93
CA ALA A 250 17.70 -1.04 -0.88
C ALA A 250 16.60 -0.77 0.18
N PRO A 251 16.80 -1.13 1.46
CA PRO A 251 17.93 -1.86 2.03
C PRO A 251 18.12 -3.27 1.45
N ASN A 252 19.38 -3.70 1.34
CA ASN A 252 19.73 -4.95 0.69
C ASN A 252 19.52 -6.14 1.63
N SER A 253 18.57 -7.01 1.29
CA SER A 253 18.33 -8.27 2.00
C SER A 253 17.98 -9.44 1.09
N VAL A 254 17.62 -9.15 -0.16
CA VAL A 254 17.30 -10.12 -1.21
C VAL A 254 17.70 -9.54 -2.58
N GLY A 255 17.62 -10.35 -3.62
CA GLY A 255 17.93 -9.93 -4.98
C GLY A 255 19.37 -10.20 -5.38
N GLY A 256 19.69 -9.83 -6.61
CA GLY A 256 21.00 -10.01 -7.21
C GLY A 256 21.96 -8.90 -6.84
N TYR A 257 23.24 -9.23 -7.03
CA TYR A 257 24.33 -8.30 -7.03
C TYR A 257 25.38 -8.76 -8.06
N VAL A 258 25.88 -7.90 -8.95
CA VAL A 258 25.47 -6.51 -9.17
C VAL A 258 24.03 -6.43 -9.69
N ALA A 259 23.32 -5.35 -9.38
CA ALA A 259 21.95 -5.14 -9.86
C ALA A 259 21.85 -5.25 -11.39
N ASP A 260 20.71 -5.73 -11.88
CA ASP A 260 20.40 -5.60 -13.30
C ASP A 260 20.35 -4.11 -13.67
N PRO A 261 20.84 -3.69 -14.86
CA PRO A 261 20.87 -2.27 -15.25
C PRO A 261 19.53 -1.55 -15.11
N SER A 262 18.41 -2.24 -15.29
CA SER A 262 17.08 -1.66 -15.12
C SER A 262 16.66 -1.46 -13.66
N TRP A 263 17.31 -2.13 -12.71
CA TRP A 263 17.20 -1.85 -11.28
C TRP A 263 18.23 -0.81 -10.85
N ALA A 264 19.48 -0.91 -11.33
CA ALA A 264 20.54 0.02 -11.01
C ALA A 264 20.24 1.47 -11.45
N HIS A 265 19.50 1.65 -12.55
CA HIS A 265 19.12 2.99 -13.01
C HIS A 265 18.23 3.75 -12.03
N ALA A 266 17.65 3.08 -11.03
CA ALA A 266 16.82 3.73 -10.01
C ALA A 266 17.55 4.87 -9.32
N TYR A 267 18.86 4.72 -9.10
CA TYR A 267 19.62 5.72 -8.37
C TYR A 267 19.65 7.08 -9.11
N PRO A 268 20.13 7.18 -10.37
CA PRO A 268 20.05 8.43 -11.12
C PRO A 268 18.62 8.85 -11.46
N GLU A 269 17.68 7.92 -11.68
CA GLU A 269 16.28 8.26 -11.98
C GLU A 269 15.59 8.95 -10.80
N ILE A 270 15.73 8.42 -9.59
CA ILE A 270 15.12 9.02 -8.39
C ILE A 270 15.72 10.40 -8.12
N ILE A 271 17.04 10.57 -8.26
CA ILE A 271 17.70 11.89 -8.15
C ILE A 271 17.08 12.87 -9.14
N TRP A 272 16.96 12.46 -10.41
CA TRP A 272 16.41 13.30 -11.46
C TRP A 272 14.96 13.68 -11.19
N ARG A 273 14.11 12.75 -10.74
CA ARG A 273 12.71 13.04 -10.42
C ARG A 273 12.54 13.92 -9.19
N ILE A 274 13.34 13.74 -8.15
CA ILE A 274 13.33 14.68 -7.02
C ILE A 274 13.70 16.09 -7.51
N TYR A 275 14.74 16.23 -8.33
CA TYR A 275 15.10 17.52 -8.91
C TYR A 275 13.96 18.12 -9.75
N GLN A 276 13.32 17.34 -10.62
CA GLN A 276 12.24 17.84 -11.48
C GLN A 276 11.00 18.29 -10.69
N HIS A 277 10.58 17.52 -9.68
CA HIS A 277 9.36 17.79 -8.92
C HIS A 277 9.55 18.81 -7.80
N TYR A 278 10.73 18.85 -7.19
CA TYR A 278 11.00 19.69 -6.01
C TYR A 278 12.03 20.80 -6.25
N ASN A 279 12.67 20.86 -7.43
CA ASN A 279 13.76 21.79 -7.72
C ASN A 279 14.92 21.71 -6.70
N ASP A 280 15.12 20.53 -6.11
CA ASP A 280 16.19 20.30 -5.16
C ASP A 280 17.50 20.00 -5.90
N THR A 281 18.39 20.98 -5.96
CA THR A 281 19.71 20.81 -6.58
C THR A 281 20.72 20.09 -5.69
N ALA A 282 20.42 19.90 -4.40
CA ALA A 282 21.33 19.23 -3.48
C ALA A 282 21.43 17.73 -3.75
N VAL A 283 20.35 17.09 -4.20
CA VAL A 283 20.36 15.64 -4.56
C VAL A 283 21.16 15.33 -5.83
N VAL A 284 21.50 16.35 -6.62
CA VAL A 284 22.28 16.22 -7.87
C VAL A 284 23.79 16.42 -7.63
N LYS A 285 24.16 17.14 -6.56
CA LYS A 285 25.55 17.53 -6.26
C LYS A 285 26.22 16.50 -5.36
#